data_AF-A0A933WV44-F1
#
_entry.id   AF-A0A933WV44-F1
#
_cell.length_a   1.000
_cell.length_b   1.000
_cell.length_c   1.000
_cell.angle_alpha   90.00
_cell.angle_beta   90.00
_cell.angle_gamma   90.00
#
_symmetry.space_group_name_H-M   'P 1'
#
loop_
_entity.id
_entity.type
_entity.pdbx_description
1 polymer ?
#
loop_
_entity_poly.entity_id
_entity_poly.type
_entity_poly.pdbx_seq_one_letter_code
_entity_poly.pdbx_strand_id
1 'polypeptide(L)'
;MDKRAAWGAALAFLLVMLQFGCIRLSPSAAAVRIVLPATIALVPVALWPYRRRAGVWMMFVGLAANLAAILANGGLMPIERATVVSAAGEERAARYVSGRWIPGSKDVLLAPGDGHLVALGDGIVLPMRRGGVVASPGDLVVWAGLAVLAGEASMAWQRRGRRERGGALGGPSYPLGSERAEGGASTLP
;
A
#
# COMPACT_ATOMS: atom_id res chain seq x y z
N MET A 1 -13.92 -3.61 -14.73
CA MET A 1 -12.49 -3.46 -14.39
C MET A 1 -11.74 -4.49 -15.21
N ASP A 2 -10.58 -4.18 -15.79
CA ASP A 2 -9.80 -5.20 -16.51
C ASP A 2 -9.45 -6.33 -15.52
N LYS A 3 -9.77 -7.58 -15.88
CA LYS A 3 -9.50 -8.76 -15.05
C LYS A 3 -8.02 -8.81 -14.65
N ARG A 4 -7.10 -8.41 -15.55
CA ARG A 4 -5.66 -8.37 -15.30
C ARG A 4 -5.28 -7.40 -14.19
N ALA A 5 -5.91 -6.24 -14.14
CA ALA A 5 -5.68 -5.27 -13.07
C ALA A 5 -6.17 -5.82 -11.72
N ALA A 6 -7.37 -6.41 -11.68
CA ALA A 6 -7.91 -7.02 -10.46
C ALA A 6 -6.99 -8.11 -9.90
N TRP A 7 -6.45 -8.98 -10.77
CA TRP A 7 -5.48 -9.99 -10.39
C TRP A 7 -4.17 -9.38 -9.86
N GLY A 8 -3.68 -8.30 -10.46
CA GLY A 8 -2.50 -7.58 -9.97
C GLY A 8 -2.68 -7.02 -8.55
N ALA A 9 -3.85 -6.41 -8.26
CA ALA A 9 -4.15 -5.92 -6.92
C ALA A 9 -4.29 -7.06 -5.89
N ALA A 10 -4.94 -8.16 -6.27
CA ALA A 10 -5.06 -9.34 -5.42
C ALA A 10 -3.68 -9.96 -5.11
N LEU A 11 -2.81 -10.06 -6.11
CA LEU A 11 -1.44 -10.55 -5.94
C LEU A 11 -0.63 -9.62 -5.03
N ALA A 12 -0.70 -8.30 -5.21
CA ALA A 12 -0.03 -7.34 -4.33
C ALA A 12 -0.50 -7.48 -2.88
N PHE A 13 -1.81 -7.63 -2.66
CA PHE A 13 -2.36 -7.86 -1.32
C PHE A 13 -1.84 -9.17 -0.71
N LEU A 14 -1.83 -10.26 -1.49
CA LEU A 14 -1.30 -11.55 -1.04
C LEU A 14 0.18 -11.47 -0.64
N LEU A 15 1.00 -10.78 -1.43
CA LEU A 15 2.43 -10.57 -1.14
C LEU A 15 2.64 -9.80 0.16
N VAL A 16 1.83 -8.76 0.42
CA VAL A 16 1.88 -8.01 1.68
C VAL A 16 1.43 -8.87 2.87
N MET A 17 0.39 -9.68 2.70
CA MET A 17 -0.05 -10.62 3.74
C MET A 17 1.02 -11.68 4.04
N LEU A 18 1.69 -12.21 3.01
CA LEU A 18 2.80 -13.13 3.16
C LEU A 18 3.95 -12.49 3.93
N GLN A 19 4.28 -11.24 3.62
CA GLN A 19 5.31 -10.48 4.33
C GLN A 19 4.97 -10.33 5.82
N PHE A 20 3.75 -9.90 6.14
CA PHE A 20 3.29 -9.75 7.52
C PHE A 20 3.27 -11.09 8.28
N GLY A 21 2.80 -12.16 7.61
CA GLY A 21 2.80 -13.51 8.16
C GLY A 21 4.22 -14.02 8.44
N CYS A 22 5.15 -13.82 7.51
CA CYS A 22 6.56 -14.22 7.69
C CYS A 22 7.22 -13.50 8.86
N ILE A 23 6.97 -12.18 9.01
CA ILE A 23 7.48 -11.39 10.14
C ILE A 23 6.86 -11.87 11.46
N ARG A 24 5.53 -12.11 11.50
CA ARG A 24 4.82 -12.50 12.73
C ARG A 24 5.12 -13.91 13.19
N LEU A 25 5.16 -14.86 12.27
CA LEU A 25 5.46 -16.25 12.58
C LEU A 25 6.96 -16.46 12.79
N SER A 26 7.79 -15.58 12.22
CA SER A 26 9.22 -15.52 12.45
C SER A 26 9.91 -16.91 12.31
N PRO A 27 9.62 -17.68 11.24
CA PRO A 27 9.98 -19.11 11.18
C PRO A 27 11.50 -19.33 11.17
N SER A 28 12.25 -18.42 10.53
CA SER A 28 13.71 -18.35 10.61
C SER A 28 14.22 -17.01 10.08
N ALA A 29 15.43 -16.60 10.50
CA ALA A 29 16.09 -15.40 10.00
C ALA A 29 16.31 -15.45 8.48
N ALA A 30 16.66 -16.64 7.96
CA ALA A 30 16.89 -16.85 6.53
C ALA A 30 15.60 -16.67 5.71
N ALA A 31 14.47 -17.19 6.22
CA ALA A 31 13.19 -16.99 5.56
C ALA A 31 12.83 -15.50 5.48
N VAL A 32 12.96 -14.76 6.58
CA VAL A 32 12.69 -13.31 6.62
C VAL A 32 13.63 -12.55 5.65
N ARG A 33 14.92 -12.89 5.64
CA ARG A 33 15.94 -12.29 4.75
C ARG A 33 15.66 -12.46 3.26
N ILE A 34 14.97 -13.53 2.87
CA ILE A 34 14.67 -13.82 1.46
C ILE A 34 13.27 -13.30 1.12
N VAL A 35 12.28 -13.58 1.97
CA VAL A 35 10.88 -13.27 1.71
C VAL A 35 10.66 -11.75 1.66
N LEU A 36 11.24 -10.97 2.59
CA LEU A 36 11.03 -9.51 2.60
C LEU A 36 11.52 -8.82 1.32
N PRO A 37 12.79 -8.96 0.90
CA PRO A 37 13.26 -8.35 -0.34
C PRO A 37 12.46 -8.84 -1.55
N ALA A 38 12.14 -10.13 -1.61
CA ALA A 38 11.38 -10.72 -2.71
C ALA A 38 9.97 -10.13 -2.80
N THR A 39 9.23 -10.04 -1.70
CA THR A 39 7.88 -9.46 -1.70
C THR A 39 7.91 -7.97 -2.02
N ILE A 40 8.88 -7.23 -1.47
CA ILE A 40 9.06 -5.80 -1.77
C ILE A 40 9.35 -5.57 -3.26
N ALA A 41 10.16 -6.43 -3.90
CA ALA A 41 10.46 -6.34 -5.33
C ALA A 41 9.28 -6.78 -6.23
N LEU A 42 8.46 -7.73 -5.78
CA LEU A 42 7.32 -8.25 -6.56
C LEU A 42 6.07 -7.37 -6.49
N VAL A 43 5.87 -6.61 -5.41
CA VAL A 43 4.70 -5.71 -5.28
C VAL A 43 4.64 -4.67 -6.41
N PRO A 44 5.73 -3.99 -6.81
CA PRO A 44 5.72 -3.09 -7.95
C PRO A 44 5.34 -3.75 -9.28
N VAL A 45 5.78 -4.99 -9.51
CA VAL A 45 5.42 -5.77 -10.69
C VAL A 45 3.92 -6.04 -10.71
N ALA A 46 3.35 -6.46 -9.57
CA ALA A 46 1.92 -6.72 -9.42
C ALA A 46 1.06 -5.45 -9.58
N LEU A 47 1.55 -4.29 -9.11
CA LEU A 47 0.86 -3.01 -9.19
C LEU A 47 1.13 -2.23 -10.48
N TRP A 48 1.98 -2.72 -11.38
CA TRP A 48 2.32 -2.05 -12.64
C TRP A 48 1.11 -1.64 -13.53
N PRO A 49 0.00 -2.42 -13.59
CA PRO A 49 -1.21 -1.99 -14.29
C PRO A 49 -1.81 -0.68 -13.75
N TYR A 50 -1.52 -0.34 -12.50
CA TYR A 50 -2.02 0.86 -11.81
C TYR A 50 -1.05 2.06 -11.86
N ARG A 51 0.05 2.00 -12.61
CA ARG A 51 1.08 3.06 -12.69
C ARG A 51 0.61 4.46 -13.11
N ARG A 52 -0.64 4.61 -13.57
CA ARG A 52 -1.24 5.93 -13.86
C ARG A 52 -1.76 6.64 -12.61
N ARG A 53 -1.76 5.96 -11.46
CA ARG A 53 -2.23 6.47 -10.16
C ARG A 53 -1.07 7.08 -9.40
N ALA A 54 -1.26 8.28 -8.85
CA ALA A 54 -0.20 8.97 -8.12
C ALA A 54 0.22 8.19 -6.86
N GLY A 55 -0.77 7.59 -6.17
CA GLY A 55 -0.51 6.79 -4.97
C GLY A 55 0.42 5.59 -5.22
N VAL A 56 0.37 4.99 -6.42
CA VAL A 56 1.24 3.86 -6.77
C VAL A 56 2.70 4.29 -6.92
N TRP A 57 2.97 5.46 -7.49
CA TRP A 57 4.35 5.98 -7.58
C TRP A 57 4.93 6.30 -6.22
N MET A 58 4.13 6.88 -5.31
CA MET A 58 4.57 7.09 -3.93
C MET A 58 4.93 5.75 -3.27
N MET A 59 4.08 4.73 -3.42
CA MET A 59 4.39 3.39 -2.91
C MET A 59 5.69 2.83 -3.51
N PHE A 60 5.95 3.02 -4.80
CA PHE A 60 7.19 2.54 -5.44
C PHE A 60 8.43 3.21 -4.87
N VAL A 61 8.37 4.53 -4.64
CA VAL A 61 9.48 5.27 -4.01
C VAL A 61 9.75 4.76 -2.60
N GLY A 62 8.69 4.58 -1.79
CA GLY A 62 8.83 4.06 -0.43
C GLY A 62 9.37 2.63 -0.38
N LEU A 63 8.87 1.76 -1.26
CA LEU A 63 9.35 0.38 -1.41
C LEU A 63 10.80 0.31 -1.87
N ALA A 64 11.20 1.16 -2.82
CA ALA A 64 12.57 1.24 -3.31
C ALA A 64 13.54 1.72 -2.20
N ALA A 65 13.13 2.71 -1.42
CA ALA A 65 13.89 3.19 -0.26
C ALA A 65 14.10 2.06 0.78
N ASN A 66 13.03 1.34 1.10
CA ASN A 66 13.09 0.18 2.01
C ASN A 66 13.99 -0.92 1.45
N LEU A 67 13.86 -1.26 0.17
CA LEU A 67 14.68 -2.29 -0.46
C LEU A 67 16.16 -1.90 -0.45
N ALA A 68 16.48 -0.64 -0.73
CA ALA A 68 17.86 -0.15 -0.69
C ALA A 68 18.46 -0.30 0.72
N ALA A 69 17.73 0.09 1.76
CA ALA A 69 18.16 -0.10 3.14
C ALA A 69 18.35 -1.58 3.50
N ILE A 70 17.39 -2.44 3.13
CA ILE A 70 17.45 -3.88 3.40
C ILE A 70 18.65 -4.54 2.70
N LEU A 71 18.87 -4.24 1.42
CA LEU A 71 19.99 -4.80 0.66
C LEU A 71 21.34 -4.31 1.18
N ALA A 72 21.45 -3.03 1.54
CA ALA A 72 22.68 -2.45 2.09
C ALA A 72 23.09 -3.07 3.45
N ASN A 73 22.16 -3.71 4.17
CA ASN A 73 22.40 -4.32 5.48
C ASN A 73 22.28 -5.86 5.46
N GLY A 74 22.51 -6.49 4.30
CA GLY A 74 22.59 -7.95 4.20
C GLY A 74 21.24 -8.67 4.23
N GLY A 75 20.16 -8.00 3.79
CA GLY A 75 18.82 -8.57 3.67
C GLY A 75 17.92 -8.38 4.88
N LEU A 76 18.34 -7.59 5.88
CA LEU A 76 17.50 -7.19 7.03
C LEU A 76 17.55 -5.67 7.21
N MET A 77 16.57 -5.13 7.93
CA MET A 77 16.53 -3.70 8.21
C MET A 77 17.41 -3.36 9.42
N PRO A 78 18.27 -2.35 9.35
CA PRO A 78 19.06 -1.93 10.50
C PRO A 78 18.16 -1.22 11.51
N ILE A 79 18.25 -1.61 12.79
CA ILE A 79 17.65 -0.88 13.91
C ILE A 79 18.70 -0.59 14.97
N GLU A 80 18.70 0.64 15.49
CA GLU A 80 19.56 1.04 16.59
C GLU A 80 19.00 0.57 17.93
N ARG A 81 19.89 0.23 18.87
CA ARG A 81 19.50 -0.14 20.23
C ARG A 81 18.67 0.95 20.91
N ALA A 82 18.99 2.23 20.69
CA ALA A 82 18.23 3.34 21.24
C ALA A 82 16.75 3.29 20.80
N THR A 83 16.48 3.06 19.52
CA THR A 83 15.13 2.90 18.97
C THR A 83 14.39 1.72 19.60
N VAL A 84 15.07 0.58 19.78
CA VAL A 84 14.48 -0.60 20.43
C VAL A 84 14.14 -0.32 21.89
N VAL A 85 15.02 0.39 22.63
CA VAL A 85 14.76 0.82 24.01
C VAL A 85 13.54 1.73 24.07
N SER A 86 13.44 2.72 23.16
CA SER A 86 12.29 3.63 23.10
C SER A 86 10.99 2.93 22.74
N ALA A 87 11.02 1.90 21.88
CA ALA A 87 9.80 1.21 21.43
C ALA A 87 9.34 0.10 22.37
N ALA A 88 10.28 -0.68 22.92
CA ALA A 88 10.04 -1.94 23.63
C ALA A 88 10.46 -1.93 25.11
N GLY A 89 11.12 -0.86 25.57
CA GLY A 89 11.67 -0.74 26.92
C GLY A 89 13.04 -1.38 27.07
N GLU A 90 13.80 -0.89 28.06
CA GLU A 90 15.20 -1.27 28.30
C GLU A 90 15.38 -2.75 28.65
N GLU A 91 14.48 -3.31 29.45
CA GLU A 91 14.51 -4.72 29.87
C GLU A 91 14.34 -5.69 28.69
N ARG A 92 13.57 -5.29 27.66
CA ARG A 92 13.34 -6.08 26.45
C ARG A 92 14.49 -5.89 25.47
N ALA A 93 15.01 -4.66 25.35
CA ALA A 93 16.18 -4.35 24.55
C ALA A 93 17.45 -5.07 25.04
N ALA A 94 17.60 -5.26 26.35
CA ALA A 94 18.73 -5.98 26.96
C ALA A 94 18.79 -7.46 26.53
N ARG A 95 17.66 -8.06 26.15
CA ARG A 95 17.58 -9.46 25.71
C ARG A 95 18.07 -9.67 24.27
N TYR A 96 18.22 -8.59 23.50
CA TYR A 96 18.69 -8.66 22.12
C TYR A 96 20.21 -8.48 22.03
N VAL A 97 20.83 -9.32 21.20
CA VAL A 97 22.28 -9.33 20.96
C VAL A 97 22.57 -8.50 19.70
N SER A 98 23.52 -7.57 19.79
CA SER A 98 23.96 -6.80 18.63
C SER A 98 24.51 -7.72 17.53
N GLY A 99 24.28 -7.36 16.27
CA GLY A 99 24.55 -8.17 15.09
C GLY A 99 23.57 -9.32 14.86
N ARG A 100 22.57 -9.53 15.75
CA ARG A 100 21.57 -10.60 15.58
C ARG A 100 20.20 -10.06 15.19
N TRP A 101 19.49 -10.90 14.44
CA TRP A 101 18.10 -10.68 14.06
C TRP A 101 17.18 -10.72 15.29
N ILE A 102 16.21 -9.81 15.33
CA ILE A 102 15.20 -9.73 16.37
C ILE A 102 14.01 -10.61 15.96
N PRO A 103 13.72 -11.72 16.68
CA PRO A 103 12.57 -12.57 16.37
C PRO A 103 11.27 -11.78 16.42
N GLY A 104 10.40 -11.99 15.43
CA GLY A 104 9.14 -11.25 15.30
C GLY A 104 9.28 -9.87 14.65
N SER A 105 10.48 -9.48 14.21
CA SER A 105 10.72 -8.24 13.45
C SER A 105 11.45 -8.49 12.12
N LYS A 106 11.43 -7.48 11.25
CA LYS A 106 12.28 -7.38 10.04
C LYS A 106 13.70 -6.88 10.36
N ASP A 107 13.99 -6.63 11.64
CA ASP A 107 15.16 -5.87 12.07
C ASP A 107 16.35 -6.73 12.53
N VAL A 108 17.55 -6.23 12.26
CA VAL A 108 18.80 -6.67 12.87
C VAL A 108 19.28 -5.56 13.80
N LEU A 109 19.55 -5.91 15.07
CA LEU A 109 20.08 -4.95 16.03
C LEU A 109 21.53 -4.67 15.65
N LEU A 110 21.87 -3.45 15.23
CA LEU A 110 23.27 -3.09 14.95
C LEU A 110 23.85 -2.24 16.08
N ALA A 111 25.17 -2.32 16.25
CA ALA A 111 25.86 -1.38 17.11
C ALA A 111 25.83 0.03 16.47
N PRO A 112 25.89 1.10 17.27
CA PRO A 112 25.93 2.47 16.75
C PRO A 112 27.09 2.62 15.76
N GLY A 113 26.81 3.03 14.52
CA GLY A 113 27.81 3.25 13.48
C GLY A 113 28.05 2.08 12.51
N ASP A 114 27.52 0.87 12.78
CA ASP A 114 27.70 -0.31 11.90
C ASP A 114 26.62 -0.44 10.81
N GLY A 115 25.57 0.38 10.86
CA GLY A 115 24.50 0.38 9.88
C GLY A 115 24.83 1.17 8.62
N HIS A 116 24.53 0.62 7.45
CA HIS A 116 24.53 1.36 6.19
C HIS A 116 23.13 1.96 5.95
N LEU A 117 23.05 3.20 5.46
CA LEU A 117 21.77 3.89 5.21
C LEU A 117 20.84 3.95 6.44
N VAL A 118 21.39 4.18 7.63
CA VAL A 118 20.62 4.26 8.90
C VAL A 118 19.46 5.25 8.82
N ALA A 119 19.63 6.36 8.09
CA ALA A 119 18.57 7.35 7.87
C ALA A 119 17.33 6.79 7.15
N LEU A 120 17.47 5.71 6.38
CA LEU A 120 16.38 4.99 5.70
C LEU A 120 15.90 3.76 6.48
N GLY A 121 16.57 3.44 7.58
CA GLY A 121 16.23 2.34 8.48
C GLY A 121 15.03 2.64 9.37
N ASP A 122 14.77 1.70 10.27
CA ASP A 122 13.68 1.76 11.25
C ASP A 122 14.12 2.66 12.41
N GLY A 123 14.03 3.98 12.20
CA GLY A 123 14.44 5.03 13.16
C GLY A 123 13.30 5.87 13.71
N ILE A 124 12.09 5.76 13.13
CA ILE A 124 10.95 6.60 13.52
C ILE A 124 10.09 5.82 14.51
N VAL A 125 10.07 6.27 15.76
CA VAL A 125 9.21 5.70 16.81
C VAL A 125 7.89 6.46 16.84
N LEU A 126 6.82 5.80 16.42
CA LEU A 126 5.46 6.32 16.53
C LEU A 126 4.86 5.91 17.88
N PRO A 127 4.51 6.86 18.76
CA PRO A 127 3.97 6.53 20.07
C PRO A 127 2.57 5.93 19.95
N MET A 128 2.39 4.69 20.41
CA MET A 128 1.09 4.02 20.52
C MET A 128 0.75 3.76 21.99
N ARG A 129 -0.55 3.75 22.34
CA ARG A 129 -1.06 3.55 23.72
C ARG A 129 -0.57 2.28 24.46
N ARG A 130 0.08 1.33 23.77
CA ARG A 130 0.59 0.06 24.32
C ARG A 130 2.03 -0.30 23.86
N GLY A 131 2.82 0.69 23.42
CA GLY A 131 4.18 0.50 22.92
C GLY A 131 4.49 1.39 21.70
N GLY A 132 5.76 1.61 21.39
CA GLY A 132 6.14 2.35 20.17
C GLY A 132 6.07 1.45 18.94
N VAL A 133 5.48 1.91 17.85
CA VAL A 133 5.66 1.28 16.53
C VAL A 133 6.91 1.88 15.91
N VAL A 134 7.87 1.05 15.55
CA VAL A 134 9.02 1.50 14.78
C VAL A 134 8.66 1.42 13.30
N ALA A 135 8.92 2.51 12.58
CA ALA A 135 8.70 2.62 11.15
C ALA A 135 9.92 3.26 10.48
N SER A 136 10.10 2.96 9.20
CA SER A 136 11.07 3.66 8.37
C SER A 136 10.44 4.86 7.66
N PRO A 137 11.25 5.81 7.16
CA PRO A 137 10.75 6.83 6.24
C PRO A 137 10.12 6.22 4.99
N GLY A 138 10.64 5.08 4.51
CA GLY A 138 10.06 4.35 3.39
C GLY A 138 8.66 3.82 3.69
N ASP A 139 8.42 3.30 4.89
CA ASP A 139 7.11 2.83 5.34
C ASP A 139 6.10 3.98 5.39
N LEU A 140 6.50 5.16 5.88
CA LEU A 140 5.64 6.34 5.88
C LEU A 140 5.24 6.76 4.46
N VAL A 141 6.19 6.72 3.51
CA VAL A 141 5.93 7.03 2.10
C VAL A 141 5.00 5.98 1.47
N VAL A 142 5.17 4.70 1.80
CA VAL A 142 4.25 3.63 1.35
C VAL A 142 2.85 3.86 1.90
N TRP A 143 2.70 4.17 3.19
CA TRP A 143 1.40 4.42 3.81
C TRP A 143 0.71 5.66 3.23
N ALA A 144 1.46 6.74 3.00
CA ALA A 144 0.94 7.92 2.32
C ALA A 144 0.47 7.59 0.89
N GLY A 145 1.26 6.83 0.14
CA GLY A 145 0.88 6.37 -1.20
C GLY A 145 -0.39 5.52 -1.20
N LEU A 146 -0.54 4.61 -0.23
CA LEU A 146 -1.75 3.81 -0.04
C LEU A 146 -2.98 4.68 0.26
N ALA A 147 -2.84 5.68 1.13
CA ALA A 147 -3.92 6.62 1.46
C ALA A 147 -4.36 7.44 0.23
N VAL A 148 -3.41 7.93 -0.57
CA VAL A 148 -3.69 8.63 -1.82
C VAL A 148 -4.42 7.72 -2.81
N LEU A 149 -3.94 6.48 -2.99
CA LEU A 149 -4.58 5.51 -3.88
C LEU A 149 -6.02 5.18 -3.45
N ALA A 150 -6.25 5.02 -2.14
CA ALA A 150 -7.59 4.81 -1.58
C ALA A 150 -8.50 6.02 -1.83
N GLY A 151 -7.99 7.24 -1.69
CA GLY A 151 -8.71 8.47 -2.03
C GLY A 151 -9.08 8.56 -3.51
N GLU A 152 -8.14 8.27 -4.42
CA GLU A 152 -8.38 8.21 -5.86
C GLU A 152 -9.46 7.19 -6.25
N ALA A 153 -9.42 6.00 -5.62
CA ALA A 153 -10.42 4.95 -5.83
C ALA A 153 -11.80 5.38 -5.33
N SER A 154 -11.87 5.99 -4.15
CA SER A 154 -13.11 6.47 -3.52
C SER A 154 -13.78 7.55 -4.37
N MET A 155 -13.01 8.53 -4.86
CA MET A 155 -13.51 9.57 -5.76
C MET A 155 -14.04 9.00 -7.09
N ALA A 156 -13.33 8.01 -7.66
CA ALA A 156 -13.77 7.35 -8.90
C ALA A 156 -15.10 6.61 -8.72
N TRP A 157 -15.29 5.95 -7.57
CA TRP A 157 -16.53 5.26 -7.22
C TRP A 157 -17.70 6.24 -7.06
N GLN A 158 -17.50 7.34 -6.33
CA GLN A 158 -18.52 8.39 -6.16
C GLN A 158 -18.95 9.04 -7.48
N ARG A 159 -18.03 9.26 -8.42
CA ARG A 159 -18.36 9.82 -9.75
C ARG A 159 -19.22 8.89 -10.59
N ARG A 160 -19.02 7.57 -10.48
CA ARG A 160 -19.86 6.58 -11.18
C ARG A 160 -21.27 6.55 -10.62
N GLY A 161 -21.41 6.49 -9.29
CA GLY A 161 -22.73 6.50 -8.64
C GLY A 161 -23.53 7.77 -8.93
N ARG A 162 -22.86 8.93 -9.05
CA ARG A 162 -23.52 10.19 -9.47
C ARG A 162 -24.00 10.16 -10.92
N ARG A 163 -23.24 9.56 -11.85
CA ARG A 163 -23.64 9.43 -13.26
C ARG A 163 -24.82 8.49 -13.43
N GLU A 164 -24.84 7.36 -12.72
CA GLU A 164 -25.94 6.39 -12.77
C GLU A 164 -27.24 7.00 -12.21
N ARG A 165 -27.17 7.74 -11.09
CA ARG A 165 -28.33 8.45 -10.52
C ARG A 165 -28.80 9.63 -11.36
N GLY A 166 -27.87 10.40 -11.94
CA GLY A 166 -28.20 11.50 -12.85
C GLY A 166 -28.79 11.04 -14.17
N GLY A 167 -28.32 9.90 -14.71
CA GLY A 167 -28.89 9.27 -15.91
C GLY A 167 -30.26 8.65 -15.67
N ALA A 168 -30.54 8.13 -14.45
CA ALA A 168 -31.86 7.61 -14.10
C ALA A 168 -32.94 8.70 -13.93
N LEU A 169 -32.54 9.95 -13.62
CA LEU A 169 -33.46 11.10 -13.54
C LEU A 169 -33.64 11.84 -14.88
N GLY A 170 -32.78 11.56 -15.87
CA GLY A 170 -33.00 11.92 -17.27
C GLY A 170 -33.85 10.86 -17.97
N GLY A 171 -35.14 10.81 -17.66
CA GLY A 171 -36.10 9.90 -18.29
C GLY A 171 -36.13 10.01 -19.82
N PRO A 172 -36.71 9.00 -20.52
CA PRO A 172 -36.76 8.98 -21.98
C PRO A 172 -37.35 10.29 -22.50
N SER A 173 -36.57 11.01 -23.30
CA SER A 173 -37.07 12.12 -24.08
C SER A 173 -38.09 11.55 -25.06
N TYR A 174 -39.37 11.56 -24.67
CA TYR A 174 -40.44 11.32 -25.61
C TYR A 174 -40.28 12.35 -26.74
N PRO A 175 -40.14 11.93 -28.00
CA PRO A 175 -40.25 12.87 -29.09
C PRO A 175 -41.66 13.46 -29.00
N LEU A 176 -41.76 14.75 -28.75
CA LEU A 176 -43.00 15.51 -28.92
C LEU A 176 -43.35 15.45 -30.40
N GLY A 177 -44.09 14.41 -30.78
CA GLY A 177 -44.70 14.27 -32.08
C GLY A 177 -45.64 15.44 -32.29
N SER A 178 -45.22 16.37 -33.12
CA SER A 178 -46.07 17.41 -33.66
C SER A 178 -46.97 16.81 -34.75
N GLU A 179 -47.96 16.00 -34.36
CA GLU A 179 -49.08 15.70 -35.27
C GLU A 179 -50.04 16.88 -35.22
N ARG A 180 -49.83 17.80 -36.15
CA ARG A 180 -50.84 18.79 -36.55
C ARG A 180 -52.05 18.02 -37.05
N ALA A 181 -53.18 18.24 -36.39
CA ALA A 181 -54.49 17.91 -36.90
C ALA A 181 -54.73 18.65 -38.22
N GLU A 182 -54.64 17.95 -39.35
CA GLU A 182 -55.28 18.36 -40.60
C GLU A 182 -56.64 17.68 -40.68
N GLY A 183 -57.66 18.40 -40.21
CA GLY A 183 -59.04 18.13 -40.57
C GLY A 183 -59.28 18.61 -42.00
N GLY A 184 -59.59 17.68 -42.89
CA GLY A 184 -59.98 17.96 -44.27
C GLY A 184 -61.17 17.09 -44.63
N ALA A 185 -62.34 17.72 -44.69
CA ALA A 185 -63.64 17.10 -44.83
C ALA A 185 -63.84 16.36 -46.16
N SER A 186 -64.75 15.38 -46.08
CA SER A 186 -65.40 14.63 -47.15
C SER A 186 -65.90 15.49 -48.31
N THR A 187 -65.86 14.93 -49.53
CA THR A 187 -67.05 14.87 -50.40
C THR A 187 -66.82 13.82 -51.52
N LEU A 188 -67.62 12.76 -51.45
CA LEU A 188 -68.11 11.97 -52.59
C LEU A 188 -69.43 12.61 -53.06
N PRO A 189 -69.95 12.37 -54.27
CA PRO A 189 -69.81 11.16 -55.11
C PRO A 189 -69.15 11.34 -56.48
#